data_AF-A0A3P8K2D9-F1
#
_entry.id   AF-A0A3P8K2D9-F1
#
_cell.length_a   1.000
_cell.length_b   1.000
_cell.length_c   1.000
_cell.angle_alpha   90.00
_cell.angle_beta   90.00
_cell.angle_gamma   90.00
#
_symmetry.space_group_name_H-M   'P 1'
#
loop_
_entity.id
_entity.type
_entity.pdbx_description
1 polymer ?
#
loop_
_entity_poly.entity_id
_entity_poly.type
_entity_poly.pdbx_seq_one_letter_code
_entity_poly.pdbx_strand_id
1 'polypeptide(L)'
;MSQTATLILTHGRIHTLDRNNPLADAVAIADGKILAAGSHDRIMSFAAEGTQIVDLQGHTAIPGLNDSHLHLIRGGLNYNLELRWEGVPSLADALRMLKEQADRTPSPQWVRVVGGWSEFQFAERRMPTLEELNQAAPDTPVFVLHLYDRALLNRAALKAVGYTKETPDPAGGEIVRDSNGNPTGMLIARPNAMILYATLAKGPKLPLELQVNSTRQFMRELNRLGLTSAIDAGGGFQNYPEDYEIIEQLHANQQMTVRIAYNLFTQRPKQELDDFERWTDMLKPGQGTDFFRANGAGEMLVFSAADFEDFLQPRPDLPAGMEDELERVVHHLVEHRWPFRLHATYDESISRMLDVFEKVNREIPFNGLHWFFDHAETITERNIERVKALGGGIAVQHRMAFQGEYFVDRYGIDAVKHTPPVAKMLEMEVPGGARHRRHPRGELQPVDRALLAGFRAQPSAAWQCTTRATACRATWRWSCGRRAAPGSPASRVKKGVLSRISSPIWWCCRRTISACRKRR
;
A
#
# COMPACT_ATOMS: atom_id res chain seq x y z
N MET A 1 34.72 2.44 -24.19
CA MET A 1 34.75 3.52 -23.19
C MET A 1 34.65 2.86 -21.81
N SER A 2 35.59 3.14 -20.92
CA SER A 2 35.51 2.64 -19.54
C SER A 2 34.25 3.24 -18.89
N GLN A 3 33.37 2.41 -18.33
CA GLN A 3 32.19 2.91 -17.60
C GLN A 3 32.68 3.47 -16.26
N THR A 4 32.66 4.79 -16.11
CA THR A 4 33.06 5.48 -14.87
C THR A 4 31.85 5.65 -13.94
N ALA A 5 32.07 5.53 -12.63
CA ALA A 5 31.02 5.71 -11.62
C ALA A 5 30.90 7.19 -11.22
N THR A 6 29.68 7.67 -11.01
CA THR A 6 29.44 8.97 -10.35
C THR A 6 29.40 8.83 -8.83
N LEU A 7 29.02 7.66 -8.32
CA LEU A 7 28.96 7.32 -6.89
C LEU A 7 29.47 5.90 -6.64
N ILE A 8 30.30 5.71 -5.62
CA ILE A 8 30.70 4.41 -5.10
C ILE A 8 30.33 4.35 -3.61
N LEU A 9 29.62 3.30 -3.20
CA LEU A 9 29.50 2.95 -1.77
C LEU A 9 30.48 1.81 -1.48
N THR A 10 31.27 1.95 -0.42
CA THR A 10 32.36 1.02 -0.10
C THR A 10 32.36 0.60 1.36
N HIS A 11 33.11 -0.44 1.70
CA HIS A 11 33.24 -1.01 3.05
C HIS A 11 31.88 -1.28 3.73
N GLY A 12 30.89 -1.73 2.95
CA GLY A 12 29.55 -2.02 3.46
C GLY A 12 29.25 -3.50 3.51
N ARG A 13 28.16 -3.87 4.20
CA ARG A 13 27.49 -5.15 4.03
C ARG A 13 26.32 -4.97 3.09
N ILE A 14 26.55 -5.05 1.78
CA ILE A 14 25.56 -4.72 0.77
C ILE A 14 24.80 -5.99 0.36
N HIS A 15 23.52 -6.08 0.72
CA HIS A 15 22.66 -7.16 0.24
C HIS A 15 22.20 -6.84 -1.19
N THR A 16 22.56 -7.67 -2.16
CA THR A 16 22.23 -7.40 -3.56
C THR A 16 20.90 -7.99 -4.00
N LEU A 17 20.43 -9.02 -3.26
CA LEU A 17 19.30 -9.88 -3.59
C LEU A 17 19.47 -10.64 -4.93
N ASP A 18 20.69 -10.69 -5.47
CA ASP A 18 21.13 -11.63 -6.51
C ASP A 18 21.57 -12.94 -5.85
N ARG A 19 21.04 -14.09 -6.30
CA ARG A 19 21.41 -15.40 -5.75
C ARG A 19 22.87 -15.76 -5.98
N ASN A 20 23.44 -15.28 -7.09
CA ASN A 20 24.81 -15.62 -7.46
C ASN A 20 25.83 -14.73 -6.74
N ASN A 21 25.38 -13.61 -6.16
CA ASN A 21 26.24 -12.68 -5.44
C ASN A 21 25.46 -11.97 -4.32
N PRO A 22 24.95 -12.70 -3.30
CA PRO A 22 23.94 -12.17 -2.37
C PRO A 22 24.47 -11.04 -1.47
N LEU A 23 25.78 -10.98 -1.27
CA LEU A 23 26.48 -9.97 -0.51
C LEU A 23 27.59 -9.34 -1.36
N ALA A 24 27.81 -8.04 -1.21
CA ALA A 24 28.91 -7.30 -1.81
C ALA A 24 29.52 -6.34 -0.79
N ASP A 25 30.81 -6.04 -0.97
CA ASP A 25 31.55 -5.10 -0.12
C ASP A 25 31.40 -3.66 -0.63
N ALA A 26 31.20 -3.52 -1.93
CA ALA A 26 31.09 -2.24 -2.60
C ALA A 26 30.13 -2.29 -3.81
N VAL A 27 29.67 -1.11 -4.22
CA VAL A 27 28.80 -0.91 -5.39
C VAL A 27 29.18 0.37 -6.13
N ALA A 28 29.27 0.28 -7.45
CA ALA A 28 29.47 1.41 -8.36
C ALA A 28 28.14 1.81 -8.98
N ILE A 29 27.88 3.12 -9.05
CA ILE A 29 26.63 3.72 -9.52
C ILE A 29 26.97 4.84 -10.51
N ALA A 30 26.23 4.90 -11.63
CA ALA A 30 26.24 6.03 -12.55
C ALA A 30 24.82 6.28 -13.07
N ASP A 31 24.44 7.55 -13.24
CA ASP A 31 23.14 7.96 -13.79
C ASP A 31 21.94 7.28 -13.12
N GLY A 32 22.03 7.16 -11.79
CA GLY A 32 20.99 6.52 -11.00
C GLY A 32 20.83 5.02 -11.30
N LYS A 33 21.85 4.34 -11.85
CA LYS A 33 21.89 2.91 -12.13
C LYS A 33 23.14 2.26 -11.55
N ILE A 34 23.01 1.03 -11.09
CA ILE A 34 24.12 0.20 -10.64
C ILE A 34 24.97 -0.19 -11.87
N LEU A 35 26.27 0.11 -11.83
CA LEU A 35 27.24 -0.36 -12.82
C LEU A 35 27.77 -1.75 -12.46
N ALA A 36 28.12 -1.95 -11.20
CA ALA A 36 28.64 -3.21 -10.67
C ALA A 36 28.46 -3.28 -9.15
N ALA A 37 28.41 -4.50 -8.62
CA ALA A 37 28.50 -4.80 -7.19
C ALA A 37 29.43 -6.00 -6.99
N GLY A 38 30.28 -5.96 -5.96
CA GLY A 38 31.28 -6.99 -5.72
C GLY A 38 32.29 -6.60 -4.65
N SER A 39 33.51 -7.13 -4.75
CA SER A 39 34.62 -6.79 -3.85
C SER A 39 35.03 -5.33 -3.99
N HIS A 40 35.61 -4.77 -2.92
CA HIS A 40 36.15 -3.42 -2.88
C HIS A 40 37.04 -3.11 -4.11
N ASP A 41 38.11 -3.89 -4.32
CA ASP A 41 39.11 -3.63 -5.36
C ASP A 41 38.51 -3.56 -6.77
N ARG A 42 37.60 -4.49 -7.08
CA ARG A 42 36.90 -4.51 -8.37
C ARG A 42 36.05 -3.27 -8.57
N ILE A 43 35.37 -2.81 -7.53
CA ILE A 43 34.48 -1.64 -7.63
C ILE A 43 35.28 -0.35 -7.68
N MET A 44 36.41 -0.28 -6.97
CA MET A 44 37.31 0.86 -7.03
C MET A 44 37.91 1.07 -8.43
N SER A 45 37.98 0.04 -9.28
CA SER A 45 38.39 0.21 -10.69
C SER A 45 37.40 1.02 -11.54
N PHE A 46 36.19 1.31 -11.04
CA PHE A 46 35.21 2.18 -11.68
C PHE A 46 35.34 3.65 -11.24
N ALA A 47 36.19 3.93 -10.24
CA ALA A 47 36.42 5.30 -9.76
C ALA A 47 37.17 6.12 -10.83
N ALA A 48 36.79 7.38 -10.96
CA ALA A 48 37.44 8.37 -11.79
C ALA A 48 37.48 9.72 -11.06
N GLU A 49 38.12 10.71 -11.67
CA GLU A 49 38.07 12.09 -11.18
C GLU A 49 36.59 12.54 -11.06
N GLY A 50 36.24 13.09 -9.89
CA GLY A 50 34.86 13.51 -9.58
C GLY A 50 33.92 12.40 -9.07
N THR A 51 34.34 11.13 -9.04
CA THR A 51 33.53 10.07 -8.40
C THR A 51 33.35 10.36 -6.91
N GLN A 52 32.10 10.44 -6.45
CA GLN A 52 31.82 10.52 -5.02
C GLN A 52 32.00 9.13 -4.39
N ILE A 53 32.89 9.01 -3.41
CA ILE A 53 33.07 7.77 -2.66
C ILE A 53 32.48 7.94 -1.25
N VAL A 54 31.61 7.01 -0.86
CA VAL A 54 30.97 6.97 0.45
C VAL A 54 31.38 5.68 1.17
N ASP A 55 32.12 5.84 2.26
CA ASP A 55 32.45 4.74 3.15
C ASP A 55 31.25 4.41 4.06
N LEU A 56 30.77 3.17 4.00
CA LEU A 56 29.64 2.69 4.79
C LEU A 56 30.06 2.23 6.19
N GLN A 57 31.35 2.19 6.53
CA GLN A 57 31.87 1.87 7.86
C GLN A 57 31.30 0.56 8.44
N GLY A 58 31.15 -0.46 7.60
CA GLY A 58 30.57 -1.76 7.96
C GLY A 58 29.05 -1.77 8.12
N HIS A 59 28.36 -0.64 7.92
CA HIS A 59 26.90 -0.59 7.93
C HIS A 59 26.30 -1.41 6.79
N THR A 60 25.07 -1.86 7.03
CA THR A 60 24.31 -2.67 6.07
C THR A 60 23.58 -1.76 5.09
N ALA A 61 23.68 -2.11 3.81
CA ALA A 61 22.97 -1.48 2.71
C ALA A 61 22.06 -2.52 2.06
N ILE A 62 20.78 -2.18 1.88
CA ILE A 62 19.80 -3.05 1.21
C ILE A 62 19.18 -2.30 0.03
N PRO A 63 18.58 -3.00 -0.96
CA PRO A 63 17.78 -2.35 -1.97
C PRO A 63 16.65 -1.55 -1.32
N GLY A 64 16.32 -0.41 -1.89
CA GLY A 64 15.16 0.36 -1.47
C GLY A 64 13.90 -0.50 -1.47
N LEU A 65 13.05 -0.32 -0.46
CA LEU A 65 11.85 -1.13 -0.31
C LEU A 65 10.83 -0.74 -1.39
N ASN A 66 10.08 -1.73 -1.85
CA ASN A 66 8.97 -1.55 -2.78
C ASN A 66 7.68 -2.04 -2.14
N ASP A 67 6.69 -1.17 -2.01
CA ASP A 67 5.35 -1.61 -1.66
C ASP A 67 4.63 -2.12 -2.91
N SER A 68 4.14 -3.36 -2.89
CA SER A 68 3.43 -3.96 -4.04
C SER A 68 1.98 -3.53 -4.14
N HIS A 69 1.45 -2.88 -3.10
CA HIS A 69 0.07 -2.45 -3.04
C HIS A 69 -0.07 -1.32 -2.03
N LEU A 70 -0.21 -0.09 -2.53
CA LEU A 70 -0.47 1.09 -1.72
C LEU A 70 -1.46 1.99 -2.47
N HIS A 71 -2.11 2.91 -1.76
CA HIS A 71 -2.90 3.97 -2.37
C HIS A 71 -2.21 5.32 -2.19
N LEU A 72 -1.03 5.45 -2.79
CA LEU A 72 -0.15 6.60 -2.59
C LEU A 72 -0.78 7.89 -3.10
N ILE A 73 -1.37 7.86 -4.30
CA ILE A 73 -1.85 9.06 -4.97
C ILE A 73 -3.02 9.66 -4.18
N ARG A 74 -4.09 8.89 -3.92
CA ARG A 74 -5.22 9.37 -3.08
C ARG A 74 -4.82 9.66 -1.63
N GLY A 75 -3.93 8.84 -1.05
CA GLY A 75 -3.46 9.02 0.32
C GLY A 75 -2.65 10.30 0.51
N GLY A 76 -1.84 10.65 -0.49
CA GLY A 76 -1.04 11.86 -0.51
C GLY A 76 -1.87 13.12 -0.39
N LEU A 77 -3.04 13.16 -1.02
CA LEU A 77 -3.95 14.32 -0.99
C LEU A 77 -4.43 14.67 0.43
N ASN A 78 -4.43 13.70 1.35
CA ASN A 78 -5.03 13.82 2.67
C ASN A 78 -4.05 13.67 3.84
N TYR A 79 -2.80 13.25 3.60
CA TYR A 79 -1.79 12.97 4.65
C TYR A 79 -1.70 14.04 5.75
N ASN A 80 -1.75 15.34 5.40
CA ASN A 80 -1.67 16.44 6.36
C ASN A 80 -2.96 16.69 7.17
N LEU A 81 -4.10 16.14 6.74
CA LEU A 81 -5.37 16.23 7.46
C LEU A 81 -5.56 15.10 8.49
N GLU A 82 -4.74 14.06 8.40
CA GLU A 82 -4.93 12.85 9.19
C GLU A 82 -4.18 12.92 10.52
N LEU A 83 -4.93 12.82 11.61
CA LEU A 83 -4.40 12.48 12.92
C LEU A 83 -4.12 10.97 12.95
N ARG A 84 -2.90 10.64 13.32
CA ARG A 84 -2.34 9.30 13.27
C ARG A 84 -2.38 8.63 14.63
N TRP A 85 -3.06 7.49 14.73
CA TRP A 85 -3.14 6.65 15.94
C TRP A 85 -2.34 5.33 15.81
N GLU A 86 -1.57 5.20 14.74
CA GLU A 86 -0.72 4.04 14.47
C GLU A 86 0.34 3.89 15.58
N GLY A 87 0.28 2.78 16.32
CA GLY A 87 1.22 2.47 17.39
C GLY A 87 1.03 3.29 18.67
N VAL A 88 -0.12 3.97 18.81
CA VAL A 88 -0.51 4.63 20.07
C VAL A 88 -1.00 3.57 21.05
N PRO A 89 -0.37 3.41 22.23
CA PRO A 89 -0.58 2.25 23.10
C PRO A 89 -1.77 2.41 24.06
N SER A 90 -2.38 3.60 24.17
CA SER A 90 -3.51 3.83 25.07
C SER A 90 -4.56 4.72 24.44
N LEU A 91 -5.82 4.47 24.76
CA LEU A 91 -6.94 5.30 24.33
C LEU A 91 -6.85 6.70 24.97
N ALA A 92 -6.37 6.77 26.21
CA ALA A 92 -6.12 8.06 26.86
C ALA A 92 -5.14 8.95 26.07
N ASP A 93 -4.03 8.38 25.56
CA ASP A 93 -3.10 9.11 24.68
C ASP A 93 -3.75 9.50 23.36
N ALA A 94 -4.52 8.59 22.75
CA ALA A 94 -5.23 8.84 21.50
C ALA A 94 -6.20 10.03 21.62
N LEU A 95 -6.97 10.10 22.72
CA LEU A 95 -7.89 11.20 23.02
C LEU A 95 -7.16 12.51 23.36
N ARG A 96 -6.03 12.45 24.06
CA ARG A 96 -5.17 13.62 24.30
C ARG A 96 -4.64 14.19 22.98
N MET A 97 -4.12 13.32 22.09
CA MET A 97 -3.66 13.71 20.75
C MET A 97 -4.80 14.29 19.91
N LEU A 98 -6.01 13.73 20.02
CA LEU A 98 -7.20 14.24 19.37
C LEU A 98 -7.53 15.66 19.83
N LYS A 99 -7.52 15.89 21.15
CA LYS A 99 -7.75 17.20 21.72
C LYS A 99 -6.71 18.23 21.26
N GLU A 100 -5.42 17.90 21.37
CA GLU A 100 -4.33 18.78 20.92
C GLU A 100 -4.43 19.13 19.43
N GLN A 101 -4.87 18.17 18.60
CA GLN A 101 -5.12 18.41 17.19
C GLN A 101 -6.36 19.28 16.96
N ALA A 102 -7.45 19.05 17.71
CA ALA A 102 -8.66 19.84 17.61
C ALA A 102 -8.44 21.32 17.98
N ASP A 103 -7.63 21.58 19.01
CA ASP A 103 -7.29 22.93 19.50
C ASP A 103 -6.52 23.77 18.46
N ARG A 104 -5.88 23.13 17.47
CA ARG A 104 -5.09 23.79 16.40
C ARG A 104 -5.64 23.61 14.99
N THR A 105 -6.78 22.94 14.83
CA THR A 105 -7.40 22.73 13.52
C THR A 105 -8.26 23.96 13.17
N PRO A 106 -7.96 24.68 12.08
CA PRO A 106 -8.70 25.89 11.73
C PRO A 106 -10.07 25.55 11.15
N SER A 107 -11.09 26.35 11.47
CA SER A 107 -12.38 26.26 10.78
C SER A 107 -12.23 26.53 9.28
N PRO A 108 -12.93 25.79 8.38
CA PRO A 108 -13.92 24.74 8.64
C PRO A 108 -13.34 23.31 8.67
N GLN A 109 -12.01 23.15 8.81
CA GLN A 109 -11.33 21.85 8.76
C GLN A 109 -11.74 20.92 9.91
N TRP A 110 -11.57 19.62 9.66
CA TRP A 110 -11.94 18.56 10.60
C TRP A 110 -10.69 17.87 11.11
N VAL A 111 -10.77 17.31 12.31
CA VAL A 111 -9.81 16.29 12.74
C VAL A 111 -10.27 14.94 12.22
N ARG A 112 -9.39 14.24 11.52
CA ARG A 112 -9.71 12.96 10.87
C ARG A 112 -8.75 11.89 11.32
N VAL A 113 -9.26 10.79 11.88
CA VAL A 113 -8.47 9.58 12.15
C VAL A 113 -8.79 8.54 11.08
N VAL A 114 -7.90 8.54 10.09
CA VAL A 114 -7.88 7.86 8.77
C VAL A 114 -7.72 6.34 8.72
N GLY A 115 -8.01 5.60 9.80
CA GLY A 115 -7.56 4.22 9.97
C GLY A 115 -6.14 4.10 10.56
N GLY A 116 -5.50 2.93 10.37
CA GLY A 116 -4.19 2.65 10.98
C GLY A 116 -4.22 2.31 12.47
N TRP A 117 -5.40 2.11 13.04
CA TRP A 117 -5.58 1.75 14.45
C TRP A 117 -6.60 0.61 14.60
N SER A 118 -6.56 -0.03 15.75
CA SER A 118 -7.61 -0.92 16.28
C SER A 118 -7.68 -0.66 17.79
N GLU A 119 -8.79 -1.00 18.43
CA GLU A 119 -8.88 -1.01 19.88
C GLU A 119 -7.91 -1.99 20.55
N PHE A 120 -7.46 -3.04 19.85
CA PHE A 120 -6.59 -4.07 20.43
C PHE A 120 -5.15 -3.61 20.68
N GLN A 121 -4.71 -2.51 20.06
CA GLN A 121 -3.43 -1.87 20.42
C GLN A 121 -3.52 -1.01 21.69
N PHE A 122 -4.73 -0.62 22.11
CA PHE A 122 -4.92 0.17 23.31
C PHE A 122 -4.88 -0.72 24.56
N ALA A 123 -4.25 -0.22 25.63
CA ALA A 123 -4.24 -0.87 26.93
C ALA A 123 -5.66 -1.17 27.45
N GLU A 124 -6.63 -0.33 27.11
CA GLU A 124 -8.03 -0.43 27.50
C GLU A 124 -8.82 -1.46 26.68
N ARG A 125 -8.27 -1.94 25.56
CA ARG A 125 -8.91 -2.90 24.62
C ARG A 125 -10.35 -2.53 24.24
N ARG A 126 -10.62 -1.24 24.06
CA ARG A 126 -11.92 -0.70 23.65
C ARG A 126 -11.78 0.51 22.74
N MET A 127 -12.81 0.75 21.94
CA MET A 127 -12.92 1.97 21.15
C MET A 127 -13.21 3.20 22.03
N PRO A 128 -12.93 4.43 21.54
CA PRO A 128 -13.49 5.64 22.12
C PRO A 128 -15.02 5.60 22.13
N THR A 129 -15.61 6.17 23.16
CA THR A 129 -17.04 6.47 23.19
C THR A 129 -17.32 7.80 22.48
N LEU A 130 -18.55 7.99 22.02
CA LEU A 130 -18.99 9.24 21.39
C LEU A 130 -18.88 10.43 22.37
N GLU A 131 -19.11 10.19 23.66
CA GLU A 131 -18.99 11.20 24.70
C GLU A 131 -17.53 11.62 24.92
N GLU A 132 -16.59 10.67 24.93
CA GLU A 132 -15.15 10.99 24.99
C GLU A 132 -14.70 11.82 23.78
N LEU A 133 -15.23 11.55 22.58
CA LEU A 133 -14.94 12.38 21.39
C LEU A 133 -15.54 13.79 21.51
N ASN A 134 -16.78 13.90 22.01
CA ASN A 134 -17.42 15.20 22.26
C ASN A 134 -16.66 16.03 23.29
N GLN A 135 -16.13 15.41 24.34
CA GLN A 135 -15.34 16.09 25.37
C GLN A 135 -13.97 16.51 24.86
N ALA A 136 -13.31 15.66 24.06
CA ALA A 136 -12.00 15.97 23.50
C ALA A 136 -12.05 17.11 22.48
N ALA A 137 -13.13 17.19 21.70
CA ALA A 137 -13.33 18.20 20.65
C ALA A 137 -14.80 18.64 20.60
N PRO A 138 -15.23 19.60 21.43
CA PRO A 138 -16.64 20.01 21.49
C PRO A 138 -17.09 20.78 20.24
N ASP A 139 -16.22 21.65 19.71
CA ASP A 139 -16.58 22.59 18.64
C ASP A 139 -15.96 22.25 17.28
N THR A 140 -14.85 21.50 17.28
CA THR A 140 -14.15 21.08 16.05
C THR A 140 -14.72 19.76 15.56
N PRO A 141 -15.21 19.65 14.31
CA PRO A 141 -15.68 18.39 13.75
C PRO A 141 -14.60 17.29 13.78
N VAL A 142 -14.98 16.12 14.30
CA VAL A 142 -14.14 14.93 14.39
C VAL A 142 -14.77 13.78 13.61
N PHE A 143 -13.96 13.11 12.80
CA PHE A 143 -14.31 11.84 12.16
C PHE A 143 -13.25 10.79 12.48
N VAL A 144 -13.61 9.75 13.24
CA VAL A 144 -12.73 8.62 13.55
C VAL A 144 -13.25 7.40 12.82
N LEU A 145 -12.50 6.92 11.84
CA LEU A 145 -12.83 5.70 11.13
C LEU A 145 -12.20 4.50 11.82
N HIS A 146 -13.01 3.49 12.13
CA HIS A 146 -12.54 2.20 12.56
C HIS A 146 -12.65 1.22 11.40
N LEU A 147 -11.48 0.81 10.88
CA LEU A 147 -11.36 -0.11 9.74
C LEU A 147 -12.29 0.33 8.58
N TYR A 148 -13.03 -0.60 7.99
CA TYR A 148 -14.05 -0.33 6.97
C TYR A 148 -15.47 -0.62 7.48
N ASP A 149 -15.62 -0.83 8.80
CA ASP A 149 -16.86 -1.32 9.40
C ASP A 149 -17.69 -0.22 10.08
N ARG A 150 -17.04 0.82 10.65
CA ARG A 150 -17.76 1.92 11.31
C ARG A 150 -16.97 3.22 11.38
N ALA A 151 -17.70 4.32 11.55
CA ALA A 151 -17.11 5.62 11.88
C ALA A 151 -17.81 6.25 13.07
N LEU A 152 -17.02 6.98 13.87
CA LEU A 152 -17.49 7.76 15.00
C LEU A 152 -17.35 9.24 14.67
N LEU A 153 -18.46 9.96 14.75
CA LEU A 153 -18.57 11.38 14.59
C LEU A 153 -18.90 12.02 15.94
N ASN A 154 -18.21 13.11 16.27
CA ASN A 154 -18.68 13.96 17.35
C ASN A 154 -19.89 14.80 16.91
N ARG A 155 -20.51 15.50 17.86
CA ARG A 155 -21.69 16.34 17.62
C ARG A 155 -21.44 17.45 16.60
N ALA A 156 -20.24 18.05 16.62
CA ALA A 156 -19.85 19.07 15.65
C ALA A 156 -19.81 18.52 14.22
N ALA A 157 -19.27 17.30 14.02
CA ALA A 157 -19.26 16.64 12.72
C ALA A 157 -20.66 16.22 12.26
N LEU A 158 -21.51 15.68 13.14
CA LEU A 158 -22.92 15.39 12.82
C LEU A 158 -23.66 16.62 12.29
N LYS A 159 -23.48 17.76 12.97
CA LYS A 159 -24.06 19.05 12.54
C LYS A 159 -23.50 19.47 11.18
N ALA A 160 -22.20 19.30 10.96
CA ALA A 160 -21.55 19.66 9.69
C ALA A 160 -22.03 18.81 8.51
N VAL A 161 -22.29 17.50 8.70
CA VAL A 161 -22.78 16.61 7.63
C VAL A 161 -24.29 16.70 7.41
N GLY A 162 -25.01 17.35 8.32
CA GLY A 162 -26.46 17.56 8.26
C GLY A 162 -27.28 16.29 8.50
N TYR A 163 -26.74 15.31 9.23
CA TYR A 163 -27.52 14.12 9.58
C TYR A 163 -28.52 14.45 10.69
N THR A 164 -29.80 14.24 10.38
CA THR A 164 -30.93 14.48 11.28
C THR A 164 -31.72 13.19 11.48
N LYS A 165 -32.74 13.23 12.35
CA LYS A 165 -33.66 12.11 12.57
C LYS A 165 -34.34 11.64 11.27
N GLU A 166 -34.61 12.58 10.38
CA GLU A 166 -35.29 12.38 9.08
C GLU A 166 -34.34 11.91 7.98
N THR A 167 -33.03 11.90 8.21
CA THR A 167 -32.07 11.39 7.22
C THR A 167 -32.26 9.88 7.09
N PRO A 168 -32.60 9.34 5.92
CA PRO A 168 -32.72 7.89 5.74
C PRO A 168 -31.34 7.23 5.78
N ASP A 169 -31.33 5.96 6.18
CA ASP A 169 -30.14 5.12 6.05
C ASP A 169 -29.81 4.90 4.56
N PRO A 170 -28.55 5.08 4.13
CA PRO A 170 -28.15 4.77 2.76
C PRO A 170 -28.12 3.26 2.51
N ALA A 171 -28.18 2.85 1.25
CA ALA A 171 -28.00 1.45 0.90
C ALA A 171 -26.64 0.94 1.42
N GLY A 172 -26.68 -0.14 2.21
CA GLY A 172 -25.49 -0.76 2.77
C GLY A 172 -24.87 -0.02 3.97
N GLY A 173 -25.59 0.90 4.61
CA GLY A 173 -25.11 1.61 5.78
C GLY A 173 -26.22 1.98 6.76
N GLU A 174 -25.86 2.17 8.02
CA GLU A 174 -26.77 2.52 9.12
C GLU A 174 -26.24 3.76 9.84
N ILE A 175 -27.13 4.73 10.07
CA ILE A 175 -26.89 5.86 10.95
C ILE A 175 -27.52 5.53 12.31
N VAL A 176 -26.71 5.10 13.28
CA VAL A 176 -27.20 4.63 14.59
C VAL A 176 -27.93 5.74 15.34
N ARG A 177 -29.14 5.45 15.83
CA ARG A 177 -30.01 6.41 16.54
C ARG A 177 -30.20 6.07 18.01
N ASP A 178 -30.41 7.10 18.82
CA ASP A 178 -30.85 6.96 20.20
C ASP A 178 -32.34 6.59 20.29
N SER A 179 -32.85 6.40 21.52
CA SER A 179 -34.27 6.08 21.77
C SER A 179 -35.25 7.16 21.33
N ASN A 180 -34.78 8.39 21.10
CA ASN A 180 -35.59 9.53 20.62
C ASN A 180 -35.54 9.65 19.08
N GLY A 181 -34.74 8.83 18.41
CA GLY A 181 -34.53 8.83 16.97
C GLY A 181 -33.43 9.79 16.49
N ASN A 182 -32.66 10.40 17.39
CA ASN A 182 -31.58 11.31 17.00
C ASN A 182 -30.33 10.50 16.59
N PRO A 183 -29.61 10.90 15.52
CA PRO A 183 -28.31 10.32 15.20
C PRO A 183 -27.33 10.44 16.37
N THR A 184 -26.73 9.33 16.76
CA THR A 184 -25.78 9.27 17.89
C THR A 184 -24.40 9.80 17.51
N GLY A 185 -24.00 9.62 16.25
CA GLY A 185 -22.63 9.87 15.76
C GLY A 185 -21.93 8.58 15.32
N MET A 186 -22.49 7.41 15.63
CA MET A 186 -22.00 6.15 15.10
C MET A 186 -22.62 5.86 13.72
N LEU A 187 -21.77 5.52 12.75
CA LEU A 187 -22.15 5.01 11.43
C LEU A 187 -21.65 3.58 11.31
N ILE A 188 -22.50 2.67 10.83
CA ILE A 188 -22.13 1.27 10.61
C ILE A 188 -22.23 0.97 9.10
N ALA A 189 -21.26 0.25 8.57
CA ALA A 189 -21.16 -0.12 7.17
C ALA A 189 -21.39 -1.62 6.99
N ARG A 190 -22.38 -2.02 6.19
CA ARG A 190 -22.73 -3.43 5.93
C ARG A 190 -23.42 -3.59 4.56
N PRO A 191 -22.85 -4.28 3.57
CA PRO A 191 -21.58 -5.02 3.60
C PRO A 191 -20.35 -4.17 3.22
N ASN A 192 -20.50 -2.89 2.86
CA ASN A 192 -19.41 -2.08 2.32
C ASN A 192 -19.35 -0.68 2.94
N ALA A 193 -18.16 -0.08 2.88
CA ALA A 193 -17.82 1.19 3.52
C ALA A 193 -18.40 2.46 2.86
N MET A 194 -19.39 2.35 1.96
CA MET A 194 -19.89 3.48 1.17
C MET A 194 -20.41 4.64 2.04
N ILE A 195 -21.15 4.33 3.12
CA ILE A 195 -21.62 5.38 4.05
C ILE A 195 -20.44 6.13 4.70
N LEU A 196 -19.36 5.42 5.02
CA LEU A 196 -18.18 6.00 5.68
C LEU A 196 -17.47 6.94 4.71
N TYR A 197 -17.26 6.49 3.47
CA TYR A 197 -16.65 7.29 2.42
C TYR A 197 -17.49 8.50 2.03
N ALA A 198 -18.79 8.32 1.84
CA ALA A 198 -19.71 9.42 1.50
C ALA A 198 -19.76 10.47 2.62
N THR A 199 -19.73 10.05 3.88
CA THR A 199 -19.68 10.96 5.03
C THR A 199 -18.36 11.72 5.08
N LEU A 200 -17.23 11.02 4.95
CA LEU A 200 -15.91 11.65 4.97
C LEU A 200 -15.75 12.66 3.81
N ALA A 201 -16.32 12.36 2.64
CA ALA A 201 -16.29 13.22 1.46
C ALA A 201 -17.10 14.53 1.63
N LYS A 202 -18.02 14.60 2.60
CA LYS A 202 -18.69 15.87 2.99
C LYS A 202 -17.78 16.81 3.76
N GLY A 203 -16.67 16.31 4.31
CA GLY A 203 -15.65 17.14 4.95
C GLY A 203 -14.92 18.03 3.94
N PRO A 204 -14.34 19.17 4.38
CA PRO A 204 -13.64 20.08 3.47
C PRO A 204 -12.42 19.42 2.83
N LYS A 205 -12.19 19.68 1.54
CA LYS A 205 -10.94 19.26 0.86
C LYS A 205 -9.81 20.23 1.21
N LEU A 206 -8.57 19.75 1.18
CA LEU A 206 -7.42 20.66 1.16
C LEU A 206 -7.44 21.49 -0.13
N PRO A 207 -7.14 22.79 -0.08
CA PRO A 207 -6.74 23.55 -1.26
C PRO A 207 -5.61 22.85 -2.02
N LEU A 208 -5.56 23.00 -3.35
CA LEU A 208 -4.60 22.28 -4.21
C LEU A 208 -3.15 22.44 -3.75
N GLU A 209 -2.73 23.65 -3.38
CA GLU A 209 -1.38 23.92 -2.87
C GLU A 209 -1.04 23.11 -1.61
N LEU A 210 -2.03 22.88 -0.74
CA LEU A 210 -1.87 22.08 0.47
C LEU A 210 -1.89 20.58 0.16
N GLN A 211 -2.59 20.15 -0.91
CA GLN A 211 -2.50 18.77 -1.41
C GLN A 211 -1.11 18.46 -1.96
N VAL A 212 -0.47 19.40 -2.69
CA VAL A 212 0.94 19.26 -3.13
C VAL A 212 1.86 19.05 -1.93
N ASN A 213 1.74 19.91 -0.90
CA ASN A 213 2.53 19.73 0.32
C ASN A 213 2.21 18.41 1.03
N SER A 214 0.94 18.03 1.11
CA SER A 214 0.49 16.79 1.73
C SER A 214 1.10 15.56 1.06
N THR A 215 1.06 15.47 -0.27
CA THR A 215 1.66 14.37 -1.02
C THR A 215 3.18 14.33 -0.86
N ARG A 216 3.85 15.49 -0.77
CA ARG A 216 5.29 15.56 -0.46
C ARG A 216 5.61 15.04 0.94
N GLN A 217 4.83 15.41 1.95
CA GLN A 217 5.01 14.89 3.31
C GLN A 217 4.76 13.39 3.37
N PHE A 218 3.76 12.89 2.63
CA PHE A 218 3.50 11.46 2.59
C PHE A 218 4.68 10.69 1.98
N MET A 219 5.17 11.11 0.81
CA MET A 219 6.36 10.49 0.22
C MET A 219 7.58 10.59 1.15
N ARG A 220 7.75 11.69 1.88
CA ARG A 220 8.83 11.82 2.88
C ARG A 220 8.70 10.76 3.98
N GLU A 221 7.49 10.50 4.46
CA GLU A 221 7.26 9.47 5.48
C GLU A 221 7.55 8.07 4.93
N LEU A 222 7.12 7.77 3.71
CA LEU A 222 7.47 6.51 3.04
C LEU A 222 9.00 6.35 2.93
N ASN A 223 9.72 7.39 2.53
CA ASN A 223 11.19 7.36 2.48
C ASN A 223 11.82 7.15 3.88
N ARG A 224 11.23 7.70 4.95
CA ARG A 224 11.71 7.48 6.34
C ARG A 224 11.66 6.01 6.72
N LEU A 225 10.68 5.27 6.19
CA LEU A 225 10.51 3.82 6.37
C LEU A 225 11.38 2.99 5.39
N GLY A 226 12.12 3.64 4.49
CA GLY A 226 12.95 2.99 3.49
C GLY A 226 12.21 2.60 2.20
N LEU A 227 10.93 2.96 2.06
CA LEU A 227 10.17 2.81 0.82
C LEU A 227 10.66 3.79 -0.23
N THR A 228 10.96 3.26 -1.41
CA THR A 228 11.50 4.03 -2.54
C THR A 228 10.69 3.85 -3.83
N SER A 229 9.83 2.84 -3.86
CA SER A 229 8.83 2.65 -4.90
C SER A 229 7.55 2.05 -4.34
N ALA A 230 6.44 2.26 -5.03
CA ALA A 230 5.14 1.71 -4.70
C ALA A 230 4.38 1.39 -5.99
N ILE A 231 3.55 0.35 -5.94
CA ILE A 231 2.50 0.12 -6.92
C ILE A 231 1.22 0.74 -6.36
N ASP A 232 0.73 1.78 -7.03
CA ASP A 232 -0.52 2.43 -6.67
C ASP A 232 -1.71 1.62 -7.21
N ALA A 233 -2.67 1.27 -6.35
CA ALA A 233 -3.83 0.45 -6.69
C ALA A 233 -5.09 1.26 -7.04
N GLY A 234 -5.00 2.60 -7.15
CA GLY A 234 -6.14 3.48 -7.45
C GLY A 234 -7.19 3.53 -6.33
N GLY A 235 -8.44 3.83 -6.69
CA GLY A 235 -9.60 3.78 -5.79
C GLY A 235 -9.96 5.13 -5.12
N GLY A 236 -11.03 5.12 -4.33
CA GLY A 236 -11.43 6.26 -3.48
C GLY A 236 -11.83 7.53 -4.25
N PHE A 237 -12.66 7.39 -5.29
CA PHE A 237 -13.13 8.49 -6.15
C PHE A 237 -12.04 9.18 -6.97
N GLN A 238 -10.92 8.50 -7.22
CA GLN A 238 -9.85 9.00 -8.06
C GLN A 238 -10.11 8.62 -9.53
N ASN A 239 -10.84 9.48 -10.24
CA ASN A 239 -11.17 9.31 -11.66
C ASN A 239 -9.97 9.68 -12.53
N TYR A 240 -9.68 8.85 -13.53
CA TYR A 240 -8.60 9.14 -14.47
C TYR A 240 -9.16 9.73 -15.78
N PRO A 241 -8.56 10.82 -16.30
CA PRO A 241 -7.36 11.53 -15.80
C PRO A 241 -7.61 12.64 -14.75
N GLU A 242 -8.87 12.98 -14.46
CA GLU A 242 -9.24 14.24 -13.78
C GLU A 242 -8.65 14.41 -12.38
N ASP A 243 -8.50 13.33 -11.61
CA ASP A 243 -8.06 13.35 -10.21
C ASP A 243 -6.58 12.98 -10.03
N TYR A 244 -5.76 13.12 -11.09
CA TYR A 244 -4.31 12.82 -11.08
C TYR A 244 -3.42 14.08 -11.14
N GLU A 245 -4.00 15.28 -11.23
CA GLU A 245 -3.26 16.54 -11.46
C GLU A 245 -2.12 16.80 -10.46
N ILE A 246 -2.31 16.47 -9.18
CA ILE A 246 -1.33 16.76 -8.12
C ILE A 246 -0.07 15.90 -8.29
N ILE A 247 -0.22 14.61 -8.60
CA ILE A 247 0.93 13.74 -8.78
C ILE A 247 1.63 14.01 -10.10
N GLU A 248 0.88 14.36 -11.14
CA GLU A 248 1.42 14.80 -12.43
C GLU A 248 2.21 16.11 -12.30
N GLN A 249 1.70 17.08 -11.53
CA GLN A 249 2.42 18.32 -11.23
C GLN A 249 3.73 18.03 -10.47
N LEU A 250 3.69 17.17 -9.44
CA LEU A 250 4.89 16.76 -8.70
C LEU A 250 5.90 16.03 -9.60
N HIS A 251 5.41 15.23 -10.54
CA HIS A 251 6.24 14.55 -11.52
C HIS A 251 6.91 15.54 -12.48
N ALA A 252 6.13 16.42 -13.10
CA ALA A 252 6.61 17.44 -14.03
C ALA A 252 7.64 18.38 -13.39
N ASN A 253 7.44 18.74 -12.13
CA ASN A 253 8.35 19.59 -11.35
C ASN A 253 9.54 18.83 -10.74
N GLN A 254 9.71 17.53 -11.02
CA GLN A 254 10.77 16.68 -10.48
C GLN A 254 10.80 16.62 -8.94
N GLN A 255 9.62 16.69 -8.31
CA GLN A 255 9.43 16.70 -6.85
C GLN A 255 9.07 15.34 -6.26
N MET A 256 8.88 14.32 -7.10
CA MET A 256 8.62 12.95 -6.64
C MET A 256 9.85 12.34 -5.97
N THR A 257 9.65 11.78 -4.79
CA THR A 257 10.73 11.11 -4.04
C THR A 257 10.51 9.61 -3.91
N VAL A 258 9.36 9.09 -4.34
CA VAL A 258 9.00 7.66 -4.44
C VAL A 258 8.64 7.38 -5.90
N ARG A 259 9.04 6.22 -6.43
CA ARG A 259 8.65 5.79 -7.78
C ARG A 259 7.27 5.15 -7.74
N ILE A 260 6.38 5.54 -8.64
CA ILE A 260 5.01 5.06 -8.67
C ILE A 260 4.75 4.38 -10.00
N ALA A 261 4.26 3.15 -9.94
CA ALA A 261 3.59 2.51 -11.05
C ALA A 261 2.10 2.41 -10.67
N TYR A 262 1.21 3.09 -11.39
CA TYR A 262 -0.19 3.21 -10.99
C TYR A 262 -1.11 2.31 -11.81
N ASN A 263 -2.11 1.74 -11.15
CA ASN A 263 -3.21 1.04 -11.80
C ASN A 263 -4.45 1.93 -11.84
N LEU A 264 -5.32 1.68 -12.82
CA LEU A 264 -6.60 2.39 -12.97
C LEU A 264 -7.74 1.56 -12.42
N PHE A 265 -8.52 2.19 -11.54
CA PHE A 265 -9.59 1.59 -10.74
C PHE A 265 -10.93 2.14 -11.23
N THR A 266 -11.90 1.28 -11.51
CA THR A 266 -13.22 1.69 -12.01
C THR A 266 -14.04 2.42 -10.95
N GLN A 267 -14.63 3.56 -11.32
CA GLN A 267 -15.42 4.40 -10.41
C GLN A 267 -16.90 4.45 -10.79
N ARG A 268 -17.27 3.86 -11.94
CA ARG A 268 -18.63 3.92 -12.52
C ARG A 268 -19.23 2.50 -12.60
N PRO A 269 -20.08 2.10 -11.63
CA PRO A 269 -20.75 0.81 -11.69
C PRO A 269 -21.51 0.62 -13.01
N LYS A 270 -21.38 -0.57 -13.61
CA LYS A 270 -21.97 -0.96 -14.91
C LYS A 270 -21.38 -0.28 -16.16
N GLN A 271 -20.34 0.54 -16.01
CA GLN A 271 -19.61 1.20 -17.11
C GLN A 271 -18.12 0.82 -17.11
N GLU A 272 -17.78 -0.29 -16.46
CA GLU A 272 -16.40 -0.70 -16.21
C GLU A 272 -15.67 -1.09 -17.50
N LEU A 273 -16.35 -1.76 -18.43
CA LEU A 273 -15.78 -2.06 -19.75
C LEU A 273 -15.50 -0.77 -20.52
N ASP A 274 -16.47 0.15 -20.60
CA ASP A 274 -16.32 1.44 -21.26
C ASP A 274 -15.15 2.26 -20.67
N ASP A 275 -14.95 2.19 -19.34
CA ASP A 275 -13.80 2.78 -18.66
C ASP A 275 -12.48 2.18 -19.17
N PHE A 276 -12.38 0.85 -19.22
CA PHE A 276 -11.16 0.18 -19.68
C PHE A 276 -10.90 0.35 -21.17
N GLU A 277 -11.94 0.33 -22.02
CA GLU A 277 -11.83 0.62 -23.46
C GLU A 277 -11.25 2.02 -23.69
N ARG A 278 -11.84 3.03 -23.04
CA ARG A 278 -11.33 4.40 -23.08
C ARG A 278 -9.89 4.49 -22.60
N TRP A 279 -9.55 3.86 -21.48
CA TRP A 279 -8.19 3.95 -20.94
C TRP A 279 -7.16 3.22 -21.80
N THR A 280 -7.51 2.09 -22.42
CA THR A 280 -6.62 1.37 -23.36
C THR A 280 -6.32 2.17 -24.62
N ASP A 281 -7.24 3.04 -25.06
CA ASP A 281 -7.01 3.97 -26.16
C ASP A 281 -6.05 5.11 -25.77
N MET A 282 -6.11 5.54 -24.50
CA MET A 282 -5.33 6.68 -23.99
C MET A 282 -3.91 6.30 -23.53
N LEU A 283 -3.72 5.07 -23.04
CA LEU A 283 -2.52 4.66 -22.32
C LEU A 283 -1.96 3.31 -22.78
N LYS A 284 -0.64 3.18 -22.67
CA LYS A 284 0.05 1.89 -22.81
C LYS A 284 0.70 1.47 -21.49
N PRO A 285 0.74 0.18 -21.14
CA PRO A 285 1.46 -0.27 -19.95
C PRO A 285 2.93 0.12 -20.05
N GLY A 286 3.47 0.71 -18.99
CA GLY A 286 4.81 1.27 -18.93
C GLY A 286 4.97 2.69 -19.48
N GLN A 287 3.92 3.31 -20.03
CA GLN A 287 3.94 4.71 -20.46
C GLN A 287 4.26 5.63 -19.28
N GLY A 288 5.21 6.55 -19.47
CA GLY A 288 5.67 7.48 -18.45
C GLY A 288 7.20 7.47 -18.31
N THR A 289 7.68 7.63 -17.08
CA THR A 289 9.11 7.70 -16.75
C THR A 289 9.48 6.69 -15.67
N ASP A 290 10.75 6.66 -15.26
CA ASP A 290 11.19 5.81 -14.17
C ASP A 290 10.61 6.15 -12.79
N PHE A 291 10.02 7.34 -12.63
CA PHE A 291 9.40 7.81 -11.39
C PHE A 291 7.86 7.72 -11.38
N PHE A 292 7.23 7.81 -12.54
CA PHE A 292 5.77 7.82 -12.65
C PHE A 292 5.38 7.17 -13.97
N ARG A 293 4.69 6.03 -13.91
CA ARG A 293 4.28 5.27 -15.10
C ARG A 293 2.95 4.54 -14.92
N ALA A 294 2.19 4.43 -16.00
CA ALA A 294 1.02 3.58 -16.07
C ALA A 294 1.43 2.11 -15.95
N ASN A 295 0.75 1.34 -15.09
CA ASN A 295 1.03 -0.08 -14.89
C ASN A 295 -0.06 -0.97 -15.51
N GLY A 296 -1.33 -0.69 -15.23
CA GLY A 296 -2.42 -1.59 -15.63
C GLY A 296 -3.76 -1.25 -15.00
N ALA A 297 -4.62 -2.26 -14.89
CA ALA A 297 -5.98 -2.17 -14.35
C ALA A 297 -6.06 -2.68 -12.90
N GLY A 298 -7.04 -2.19 -12.15
CA GLY A 298 -7.40 -2.65 -10.80
C GLY A 298 -6.97 -1.70 -9.67
N GLU A 299 -7.18 -2.06 -8.40
CA GLU A 299 -7.65 -3.37 -7.89
C GLU A 299 -9.15 -3.68 -8.08
N MET A 300 -9.97 -2.72 -8.49
CA MET A 300 -11.37 -2.94 -8.89
C MET A 300 -11.48 -3.03 -10.40
N LEU A 301 -11.85 -4.21 -10.89
CA LEU A 301 -12.17 -4.42 -12.30
C LEU A 301 -13.66 -4.23 -12.55
N VAL A 302 -14.51 -4.99 -11.86
CA VAL A 302 -15.97 -4.87 -11.91
C VAL A 302 -16.53 -4.79 -10.50
N PHE A 303 -17.53 -3.92 -10.29
CA PHE A 303 -18.13 -3.74 -8.96
C PHE A 303 -18.82 -5.02 -8.45
N SER A 304 -19.33 -5.85 -9.35
CA SER A 304 -19.94 -7.14 -9.02
C SER A 304 -18.97 -8.17 -8.46
N ALA A 305 -17.66 -8.00 -8.65
CA ALA A 305 -16.63 -8.88 -8.11
C ALA A 305 -16.06 -8.40 -6.76
N ALA A 306 -16.55 -7.28 -6.23
CA ALA A 306 -16.09 -6.72 -4.97
C ALA A 306 -16.58 -7.55 -3.77
N ASP A 307 -15.69 -8.30 -3.14
CA ASP A 307 -16.02 -9.21 -2.04
C ASP A 307 -15.80 -8.65 -0.63
N PHE A 308 -15.40 -7.37 -0.50
CA PHE A 308 -15.28 -6.54 0.71
C PHE A 308 -14.93 -7.26 2.04
N GLU A 309 -13.84 -6.79 2.65
CA GLU A 309 -13.14 -7.40 3.76
C GLU A 309 -13.59 -7.03 5.19
N ASP A 310 -14.89 -7.16 5.50
CA ASP A 310 -15.36 -6.90 6.87
C ASP A 310 -15.52 -8.20 7.67
N PHE A 311 -14.48 -8.58 8.42
CA PHE A 311 -14.55 -9.75 9.31
C PHE A 311 -15.44 -9.57 10.54
N LEU A 312 -16.14 -8.45 10.70
CA LEU A 312 -17.26 -8.29 11.65
C LEU A 312 -18.62 -8.60 11.01
N GLN A 313 -18.70 -8.74 9.69
CA GLN A 313 -19.91 -9.12 8.95
C GLN A 313 -19.78 -10.50 8.30
N PRO A 314 -20.88 -11.17 7.95
CA PRO A 314 -20.82 -12.34 7.08
C PRO A 314 -20.12 -12.01 5.76
N ARG A 315 -19.39 -12.98 5.19
CA ARG A 315 -18.84 -12.87 3.83
C ARG A 315 -19.98 -12.50 2.87
N PRO A 316 -19.82 -11.49 1.99
CA PRO A 316 -20.83 -11.19 0.99
C PRO A 316 -20.87 -12.27 -0.09
N ASP A 317 -22.07 -12.54 -0.61
CA ASP A 317 -22.23 -13.38 -1.80
C ASP A 317 -22.17 -12.51 -3.06
N LEU A 318 -21.31 -12.89 -3.99
CA LEU A 318 -21.20 -12.19 -5.27
C LEU A 318 -22.43 -12.51 -6.15
N PRO A 319 -22.98 -11.52 -6.88
CA PRO A 319 -24.15 -11.71 -7.74
C PRO A 319 -23.89 -12.75 -8.84
N ALA A 320 -24.96 -13.36 -9.36
CA ALA A 320 -24.87 -14.41 -10.38
C ALA A 320 -24.34 -13.94 -11.75
N GLY A 321 -24.46 -12.64 -12.06
CA GLY A 321 -23.94 -12.05 -13.31
C GLY A 321 -22.48 -11.59 -13.25
N MET A 322 -21.79 -11.82 -12.12
CA MET A 322 -20.42 -11.35 -11.92
C MET A 322 -19.45 -11.94 -12.96
N GLU A 323 -19.58 -13.23 -13.27
CA GLU A 323 -18.71 -13.92 -14.22
C GLU A 323 -18.78 -13.30 -15.61
N ASP A 324 -19.99 -13.01 -16.11
CA ASP A 324 -20.19 -12.42 -17.44
C ASP A 324 -19.59 -11.00 -17.51
N GLU A 325 -19.78 -10.19 -16.46
CA GLU A 325 -19.21 -8.85 -16.37
C GLU A 325 -17.67 -8.88 -16.30
N LEU A 326 -17.12 -9.74 -15.43
CA LEU A 326 -15.68 -9.90 -15.25
C LEU A 326 -15.02 -10.46 -16.50
N GLU A 327 -15.65 -11.43 -17.18
CA GLU A 327 -15.14 -12.05 -18.40
C GLU A 327 -14.95 -11.00 -19.50
N ARG A 328 -15.94 -10.14 -19.74
CA ARG A 328 -15.85 -9.08 -20.75
C ARG A 328 -14.66 -8.15 -20.50
N VAL A 329 -14.49 -7.72 -19.25
CA VAL A 329 -13.38 -6.84 -18.85
C VAL A 329 -12.03 -7.56 -18.98
N VAL A 330 -11.91 -8.79 -18.45
CA VAL A 330 -10.65 -9.55 -18.49
C VAL A 330 -10.28 -9.90 -19.93
N HIS A 331 -11.23 -10.27 -20.77
CA HIS A 331 -11.00 -10.52 -22.20
C HIS A 331 -10.41 -9.27 -22.87
N HIS A 332 -11.02 -8.09 -22.69
CA HIS A 332 -10.50 -6.82 -23.21
C HIS A 332 -9.07 -6.53 -22.75
N LEU A 333 -8.80 -6.67 -21.44
CA LEU A 333 -7.48 -6.42 -20.87
C LEU A 333 -6.43 -7.39 -21.41
N VAL A 334 -6.77 -8.67 -21.57
CA VAL A 334 -5.85 -9.71 -22.07
C VAL A 334 -5.56 -9.50 -23.56
N GLU A 335 -6.56 -9.15 -24.36
CA GLU A 335 -6.42 -8.80 -25.78
C GLU A 335 -5.45 -7.62 -25.97
N HIS A 336 -5.55 -6.60 -25.13
CA HIS A 336 -4.68 -5.43 -25.13
C HIS A 336 -3.36 -5.62 -24.36
N ARG A 337 -3.12 -6.81 -23.82
CA ARG A 337 -1.93 -7.16 -23.01
C ARG A 337 -1.73 -6.19 -21.83
N TRP A 338 -2.82 -5.71 -21.25
CA TRP A 338 -2.83 -4.83 -20.08
C TRP A 338 -2.71 -5.66 -18.79
N PRO A 339 -1.65 -5.43 -17.98
CA PRO A 339 -1.56 -6.04 -16.66
C PRO A 339 -2.78 -5.67 -15.82
N PHE A 340 -3.22 -6.56 -14.94
CA PHE A 340 -4.38 -6.29 -14.10
C PHE A 340 -4.24 -6.87 -12.71
N ARG A 341 -5.02 -6.33 -11.78
CA ARG A 341 -5.14 -6.88 -10.43
C ARG A 341 -6.57 -6.83 -9.97
N LEU A 342 -6.93 -7.75 -9.10
CA LEU A 342 -8.28 -7.88 -8.58
C LEU A 342 -8.25 -8.06 -7.07
N HIS A 343 -8.99 -7.22 -6.36
CA HIS A 343 -9.31 -7.40 -4.96
C HIS A 343 -10.00 -8.75 -4.76
N ALA A 344 -9.45 -9.61 -3.90
CA ALA A 344 -10.08 -10.88 -3.58
C ALA A 344 -9.69 -11.35 -2.17
N THR A 345 -10.61 -11.22 -1.23
CA THR A 345 -10.38 -11.61 0.17
C THR A 345 -10.67 -13.10 0.40
N TYR A 346 -11.74 -13.62 -0.22
CA TYR A 346 -12.30 -14.92 0.12
C TYR A 346 -12.07 -16.00 -0.95
N ASP A 347 -11.78 -17.24 -0.54
CA ASP A 347 -11.58 -18.39 -1.42
C ASP A 347 -12.77 -18.67 -2.34
N GLU A 348 -13.99 -18.44 -1.87
CA GLU A 348 -15.22 -18.62 -2.65
C GLU A 348 -15.28 -17.63 -3.82
N SER A 349 -14.91 -16.38 -3.58
CA SER A 349 -14.78 -15.35 -4.61
C SER A 349 -13.63 -15.68 -5.57
N ILE A 350 -12.46 -16.01 -5.02
CA ILE A 350 -11.26 -16.38 -5.79
C ILE A 350 -11.54 -17.56 -6.72
N SER A 351 -12.30 -18.56 -6.25
CA SER A 351 -12.68 -19.72 -7.06
C SER A 351 -13.45 -19.32 -8.32
N ARG A 352 -14.46 -18.45 -8.17
CA ARG A 352 -15.28 -17.95 -9.27
C ARG A 352 -14.49 -17.04 -10.22
N MET A 353 -13.66 -16.15 -9.67
CA MET A 353 -12.77 -15.30 -10.47
C MET A 353 -11.77 -16.12 -11.29
N LEU A 354 -11.21 -17.19 -10.71
CA LEU A 354 -10.32 -18.10 -11.41
C LEU A 354 -11.03 -18.89 -12.51
N ASP A 355 -12.31 -19.27 -12.33
CA ASP A 355 -13.08 -19.93 -13.39
C ASP A 355 -13.16 -19.04 -14.64
N VAL A 356 -13.39 -17.73 -14.45
CA VAL A 356 -13.36 -16.72 -15.53
C VAL A 356 -11.95 -16.62 -16.13
N PHE A 357 -10.91 -16.49 -15.31
CA PHE A 357 -9.54 -16.35 -15.81
C PHE A 357 -9.08 -17.59 -16.60
N GLU A 358 -9.44 -18.79 -16.15
CA GLU A 358 -9.16 -20.05 -16.85
C GLU A 358 -9.92 -20.14 -18.18
N LYS A 359 -11.17 -19.65 -18.22
CA LYS A 359 -11.95 -19.57 -19.45
C LYS A 359 -11.28 -18.64 -20.46
N VAL A 360 -11.01 -17.39 -20.07
CA VAL A 360 -10.35 -16.42 -20.96
C VAL A 360 -8.97 -16.91 -21.40
N ASN A 361 -8.17 -17.52 -20.51
CA ASN A 361 -6.85 -18.05 -20.86
C ASN A 361 -6.88 -19.20 -21.87
N ARG A 362 -7.98 -19.95 -21.98
CA ARG A 362 -8.15 -20.96 -23.06
C ARG A 362 -8.37 -20.31 -24.43
N GLU A 363 -8.98 -19.14 -24.47
CA GLU A 363 -9.29 -18.39 -25.68
C GLU A 363 -8.10 -17.50 -26.11
N ILE A 364 -7.62 -16.67 -25.17
CA ILE A 364 -6.46 -15.80 -25.35
C ILE A 364 -5.46 -16.09 -24.21
N PRO A 365 -4.40 -16.87 -24.49
CA PRO A 365 -3.44 -17.25 -23.47
C PRO A 365 -2.77 -16.04 -22.80
N PHE A 366 -2.72 -16.06 -21.47
CA PHE A 366 -2.09 -15.00 -20.68
C PHE A 366 -0.60 -14.90 -20.99
N ASN A 367 0.10 -16.02 -21.25
CA ASN A 367 1.45 -16.06 -21.86
C ASN A 367 2.41 -14.95 -21.37
N GLY A 368 2.58 -14.83 -20.05
CA GLY A 368 3.47 -13.84 -19.44
C GLY A 368 2.84 -12.46 -19.20
N LEU A 369 1.53 -12.30 -19.39
CA LEU A 369 0.77 -11.16 -18.89
C LEU A 369 0.79 -11.17 -17.37
N HIS A 370 1.15 -10.05 -16.75
CA HIS A 370 1.21 -9.97 -15.30
C HIS A 370 -0.16 -9.68 -14.72
N TRP A 371 -0.59 -10.51 -13.78
CA TRP A 371 -1.79 -10.25 -13.01
C TRP A 371 -1.69 -10.72 -11.56
N PHE A 372 -2.46 -10.10 -10.67
CA PHE A 372 -2.43 -10.38 -9.23
C PHE A 372 -3.83 -10.47 -8.63
N PHE A 373 -4.00 -11.37 -7.65
CA PHE A 373 -4.98 -11.15 -6.60
C PHE A 373 -4.36 -10.30 -5.49
N ASP A 374 -5.13 -9.35 -4.97
CA ASP A 374 -4.81 -8.59 -3.77
C ASP A 374 -5.56 -9.20 -2.57
N HIS A 375 -4.91 -9.23 -1.40
CA HIS A 375 -5.40 -9.76 -0.12
C HIS A 375 -5.27 -11.27 0.07
N ALA A 376 -6.23 -12.05 -0.42
CA ALA A 376 -6.28 -13.50 -0.38
C ALA A 376 -6.17 -14.11 1.03
N GLU A 377 -6.87 -13.53 2.01
CA GLU A 377 -6.84 -14.01 3.41
C GLU A 377 -7.27 -15.47 3.54
N THR A 378 -8.36 -15.89 2.89
CA THR A 378 -8.88 -17.25 3.07
C THR A 378 -8.51 -18.23 1.94
N ILE A 379 -7.66 -17.81 0.99
CA ILE A 379 -7.32 -18.63 -0.18
C ILE A 379 -6.80 -20.02 0.19
N THR A 380 -7.32 -21.04 -0.50
CA THR A 380 -6.94 -22.44 -0.32
C THR A 380 -5.71 -22.82 -1.13
N GLU A 381 -5.04 -23.90 -0.73
CA GLU A 381 -3.92 -24.51 -1.48
C GLU A 381 -4.29 -24.79 -2.94
N ARG A 382 -5.50 -25.32 -3.19
CA ARG A 382 -6.02 -25.55 -4.55
C ARG A 382 -6.01 -24.27 -5.40
N ASN A 383 -6.49 -23.15 -4.86
CA ASN A 383 -6.54 -21.91 -5.61
C ASN A 383 -5.16 -21.25 -5.76
N ILE A 384 -4.23 -21.45 -4.82
CA ILE A 384 -2.83 -21.04 -4.99
C ILE A 384 -2.19 -21.81 -6.17
N GLU A 385 -2.47 -23.10 -6.32
CA GLU A 385 -2.00 -23.90 -7.47
C GLU A 385 -2.57 -23.39 -8.80
N ARG A 386 -3.86 -23.05 -8.84
CA ARG A 386 -4.51 -22.46 -10.04
C ARG A 386 -3.90 -21.12 -10.42
N VAL A 387 -3.69 -20.22 -9.45
CA VAL A 387 -2.99 -18.94 -9.66
C VAL A 387 -1.61 -19.18 -10.28
N LYS A 388 -0.85 -20.14 -9.74
CA LYS A 388 0.47 -20.51 -10.25
C LYS A 388 0.42 -21.05 -11.68
N ALA A 389 -0.54 -21.94 -11.97
CA ALA A 389 -0.69 -22.58 -13.28
C ALA A 389 -0.98 -21.53 -14.38
N LEU A 390 -1.75 -20.49 -14.04
CA LEU A 390 -2.05 -19.36 -14.91
C LEU A 390 -0.96 -18.26 -14.93
N GLY A 391 0.13 -18.44 -14.19
CA GLY A 391 1.23 -17.49 -14.12
C GLY A 391 0.94 -16.19 -13.34
N GLY A 392 -0.11 -16.18 -12.52
CA GLY A 392 -0.49 -15.05 -11.68
C GLY A 392 0.34 -14.88 -10.41
N GLY A 393 0.07 -13.82 -9.67
CA GLY A 393 0.66 -13.55 -8.36
C GLY A 393 -0.37 -13.22 -7.28
N ILE A 394 0.08 -13.14 -6.03
CA ILE A 394 -0.74 -12.78 -4.88
C ILE A 394 -0.03 -11.69 -4.06
N ALA A 395 -0.63 -10.52 -3.92
CA ALA A 395 -0.15 -9.46 -3.05
C ALA A 395 -0.91 -9.51 -1.72
N VAL A 396 -0.18 -9.66 -0.62
CA VAL A 396 -0.76 -9.84 0.72
C VAL A 396 -0.50 -8.60 1.57
N GLN A 397 -1.56 -8.10 2.19
CA GLN A 397 -1.55 -6.94 3.08
C GLN A 397 -1.64 -7.40 4.54
N HIS A 398 -1.32 -6.49 5.47
CA HIS A 398 -1.21 -6.75 6.91
C HIS A 398 -2.54 -6.54 7.65
N ARG A 399 -3.67 -6.71 6.96
CA ARG A 399 -5.02 -6.56 7.51
C ARG A 399 -5.19 -7.39 8.79
N MET A 400 -4.64 -8.60 8.80
CA MET A 400 -4.64 -9.51 9.95
C MET A 400 -3.94 -8.95 11.20
N ALA A 401 -3.09 -7.92 11.07
CA ALA A 401 -2.51 -7.23 12.23
C ALA A 401 -3.50 -6.29 12.93
N PHE A 402 -4.61 -5.93 12.27
CA PHE A 402 -5.68 -5.09 12.81
C PHE A 402 -6.99 -5.86 13.03
N GLN A 403 -7.25 -6.91 12.24
CA GLN A 403 -8.51 -7.67 12.27
C GLN A 403 -8.34 -9.13 12.70
N GLY A 404 -7.16 -9.52 13.18
CA GLY A 404 -6.87 -10.91 13.53
C GLY A 404 -7.80 -11.45 14.61
N GLU A 405 -8.10 -10.65 15.63
CA GLU A 405 -9.03 -10.99 16.69
C GLU A 405 -10.45 -11.21 16.15
N TYR A 406 -10.96 -10.32 15.31
CA TYR A 406 -12.29 -10.49 14.70
C TYR A 406 -12.37 -11.70 13.77
N PHE A 407 -11.29 -11.98 13.06
CA PHE A 407 -11.19 -13.19 12.25
C PHE A 407 -11.25 -14.45 13.12
N VAL A 408 -10.56 -14.47 14.27
CA VAL A 408 -10.61 -15.58 15.23
C VAL A 408 -12.02 -15.75 15.80
N ASP A 409 -12.70 -14.66 16.17
CA ASP A 409 -14.06 -14.72 16.70
C ASP A 409 -15.04 -15.30 15.67
N ARG A 410 -14.81 -15.04 14.38
CA ARG A 410 -15.68 -15.47 13.29
C ARG A 410 -15.41 -16.89 12.80
N TYR A 411 -14.14 -17.19 12.55
CA TYR A 411 -13.72 -18.40 11.84
C TYR A 411 -12.94 -19.38 12.73
N GLY A 412 -12.58 -18.97 13.95
CA GLY A 412 -11.85 -19.78 14.92
C GLY A 412 -10.33 -19.67 14.81
N ILE A 413 -9.66 -20.09 15.89
CA ILE A 413 -8.20 -20.02 16.04
C ILE A 413 -7.46 -20.94 15.06
N ASP A 414 -8.10 -21.99 14.56
CA ASP A 414 -7.46 -22.87 13.59
C ASP A 414 -7.45 -22.27 12.19
N ALA A 415 -8.50 -21.55 11.80
CA ALA A 415 -8.54 -20.85 10.52
C ALA A 415 -7.44 -19.76 10.45
N VAL A 416 -7.27 -18.95 11.50
CA VAL A 416 -6.31 -17.83 11.47
C VAL A 416 -4.85 -18.30 11.30
N LYS A 417 -4.49 -19.51 11.74
CA LYS A 417 -3.13 -20.09 11.56
C LYS A 417 -2.78 -20.28 10.09
N HIS A 418 -3.78 -20.34 9.22
CA HIS A 418 -3.65 -20.57 7.79
C HIS A 418 -3.98 -19.32 6.96
N THR A 419 -4.14 -18.14 7.58
CA THR A 419 -4.66 -16.94 6.92
C THR A 419 -3.80 -15.69 7.14
N PRO A 420 -3.39 -14.99 6.06
CA PRO A 420 -3.18 -15.53 4.71
C PRO A 420 -2.05 -16.59 4.73
N PRO A 421 -2.10 -17.64 3.89
CA PRO A 421 -1.13 -18.74 3.90
C PRO A 421 0.21 -18.38 3.25
N VAL A 422 0.87 -17.30 3.70
CA VAL A 422 2.10 -16.73 3.11
C VAL A 422 3.23 -17.76 3.01
N ALA A 423 3.41 -18.60 4.04
CA ALA A 423 4.45 -19.64 4.02
C ALA A 423 4.25 -20.63 2.87
N LYS A 424 3.00 -21.03 2.61
CA LYS A 424 2.62 -21.94 1.54
C LYS A 424 2.78 -21.30 0.17
N MET A 425 2.35 -20.03 0.02
CA MET A 425 2.58 -19.25 -1.21
C MET A 425 4.07 -19.17 -1.57
N LEU A 426 4.94 -18.98 -0.57
CA LEU A 426 6.39 -18.94 -0.75
C LEU A 426 6.97 -20.31 -1.14
N GLU A 427 6.52 -21.39 -0.50
CA GLU A 427 6.90 -22.78 -0.81
C GLU A 427 6.53 -23.15 -2.25
N MET A 428 5.31 -22.82 -2.68
CA MET A 428 4.81 -23.05 -4.03
C MET A 428 5.46 -22.13 -5.08
N GLU A 429 6.24 -21.15 -4.65
CA GLU A 429 6.94 -20.18 -5.48
C GLU A 429 6.04 -19.24 -6.28
N VAL A 430 4.81 -19.05 -5.82
CA VAL A 430 3.89 -18.06 -6.40
C VAL A 430 4.53 -16.67 -6.27
N PRO A 431 4.54 -15.87 -7.34
CA PRO A 431 4.93 -14.46 -7.25
C PRO A 431 4.08 -13.75 -6.19
N GLY A 432 4.69 -12.98 -5.30
CA GLY A 432 3.92 -12.22 -4.32
C GLY A 432 4.61 -11.00 -3.74
N GLY A 433 3.80 -10.14 -3.10
CA GLY A 433 4.17 -8.85 -2.52
C GLY A 433 5.11 -8.88 -1.32
N ALA A 434 5.54 -10.06 -0.87
CA ALA A 434 6.35 -10.27 0.34
C ALA A 434 7.49 -11.32 0.15
N ARG A 435 8.18 -11.32 -1.00
CA ARG A 435 9.00 -12.49 -1.46
C ARG A 435 10.52 -12.48 -1.21
N HIS A 436 11.03 -13.52 -0.52
CA HIS A 436 12.42 -14.04 -0.55
C HIS A 436 12.33 -15.57 -0.63
N ARG A 437 13.12 -16.23 -1.49
CA ARG A 437 13.09 -17.71 -1.63
C ARG A 437 14.21 -18.32 -0.77
N ARG A 438 13.90 -19.41 -0.04
CA ARG A 438 14.88 -20.17 0.76
C ARG A 438 16.03 -20.72 -0.09
N HIS A 439 17.21 -20.81 0.54
CA HIS A 439 18.38 -21.55 0.08
C HIS A 439 18.19 -23.07 0.35
N PRO A 440 18.74 -23.99 -0.47
CA PRO A 440 18.61 -25.44 -0.28
C PRO A 440 19.38 -26.03 0.92
N ARG A 441 19.83 -25.20 1.87
CA ARG A 441 20.37 -25.65 3.16
C ARG A 441 19.62 -24.86 4.22
N GLY A 442 18.89 -25.53 5.10
CA GLY A 442 17.82 -24.98 5.94
C GLY A 442 18.22 -23.97 7.03
N GLU A 443 19.14 -23.05 6.76
CA GLU A 443 19.57 -22.02 7.70
C GLU A 443 19.00 -20.63 7.33
N LEU A 444 18.41 -19.97 8.34
CA LEU A 444 18.03 -18.56 8.31
C LEU A 444 19.28 -17.68 8.30
N GLN A 445 19.34 -16.68 7.41
CA GLN A 445 20.48 -15.74 7.36
C GLN A 445 20.48 -14.84 8.61
N PRO A 446 21.63 -14.37 9.12
CA PRO A 446 21.68 -13.49 10.30
C PRO A 446 20.83 -12.21 10.21
N VAL A 447 20.62 -11.68 9.00
CA VAL A 447 19.72 -10.54 8.71
C VAL A 447 18.26 -10.84 9.03
N ASP A 448 17.85 -12.11 8.89
CA ASP A 448 16.50 -12.56 9.23
C ASP A 448 16.24 -12.47 10.75
N ARG A 449 17.26 -12.70 11.59
CA ARG A 449 17.13 -12.60 13.06
C ARG A 449 17.09 -11.15 13.54
N ALA A 450 17.88 -10.27 12.95
CA ALA A 450 17.94 -8.86 13.34
C ALA A 450 16.67 -8.07 12.96
N LEU A 451 16.04 -8.40 11.82
CA LEU A 451 14.79 -7.75 11.40
C LEU A 451 13.53 -8.33 12.04
N LEU A 452 13.55 -9.60 12.46
CA LEU A 452 12.50 -10.17 13.31
C LEU A 452 12.53 -9.60 14.74
N ALA A 453 13.68 -9.14 15.23
CA ALA A 453 13.85 -8.67 16.60
C ALA A 453 13.86 -7.14 16.78
N GLY A 454 14.01 -6.34 15.70
CA GLY A 454 14.47 -4.96 15.85
C GLY A 454 13.68 -3.81 15.20
N PHE A 455 12.66 -4.07 14.37
CA PHE A 455 11.98 -2.98 13.65
C PHE A 455 10.61 -2.62 14.25
N ARG A 456 10.59 -1.58 15.11
CA ARG A 456 9.40 -0.78 15.41
C ARG A 456 9.13 0.22 14.28
N ALA A 457 8.93 -0.27 13.05
CA ALA A 457 8.50 0.57 11.94
C ALA A 457 6.99 0.79 12.05
N GLN A 458 6.60 2.06 12.19
CA GLN A 458 5.22 2.53 12.29
C GLN A 458 4.58 2.48 10.90
N PRO A 459 3.39 1.88 10.73
CA PRO A 459 2.66 1.98 9.49
C PRO A 459 2.21 3.44 9.31
N SER A 460 2.40 4.00 8.12
CA SER A 460 1.78 5.27 7.73
C SER A 460 0.44 4.96 7.06
N ALA A 461 -0.67 5.42 7.64
CA ALA A 461 -1.92 5.58 6.93
C ALA A 461 -1.71 6.40 5.64
N ALA A 462 -1.70 5.70 4.52
CA ALA A 462 -2.78 5.90 3.57
C ALA A 462 -3.55 4.58 3.56
N TRP A 463 -4.55 4.49 4.44
CA TRP A 463 -5.62 3.50 4.37
C TRP A 463 -5.10 2.04 4.25
N GLN A 464 -4.52 1.58 5.37
CA GLN A 464 -4.12 0.21 5.69
C GLN A 464 -3.37 -0.58 4.61
N CYS A 465 -2.29 -0.01 4.07
CA CYS A 465 -1.40 -0.72 3.16
C CYS A 465 0.10 -0.51 3.43
N THR A 466 0.58 -0.69 4.67
CA THR A 466 2.02 -0.91 4.92
C THR A 466 2.27 -2.17 5.75
N THR A 467 2.86 -3.19 5.11
CA THR A 467 2.99 -4.56 5.64
C THR A 467 3.78 -4.66 6.96
N ARG A 468 3.20 -5.36 7.96
CA ARG A 468 3.91 -5.89 9.13
C ARG A 468 4.29 -7.36 8.90
N ALA A 469 5.18 -7.61 7.95
CA ALA A 469 5.95 -8.86 7.86
C ALA A 469 7.20 -8.64 7.00
N THR A 470 8.32 -8.40 7.66
CA THR A 470 9.68 -8.49 7.09
C THR A 470 9.97 -7.61 5.87
N ALA A 471 10.14 -6.31 6.11
CA ALA A 471 10.68 -5.35 5.14
C ALA A 471 11.96 -5.82 4.39
N CYS A 472 12.76 -6.76 4.92
CA CYS A 472 13.94 -7.27 4.22
C CYS A 472 13.78 -8.61 3.49
N ARG A 473 12.64 -9.31 3.61
CA ARG A 473 12.43 -10.59 2.90
C ARG A 473 11.62 -10.42 1.62
N ALA A 474 11.54 -9.25 0.98
CA ALA A 474 10.54 -9.03 -0.08
C ALA A 474 11.03 -8.29 -1.32
N THR A 475 11.60 -8.98 -2.32
CA THR A 475 11.96 -8.33 -3.62
C THR A 475 12.14 -9.24 -4.85
N TRP A 476 12.08 -10.57 -4.76
CA TRP A 476 12.85 -11.38 -5.72
C TRP A 476 12.28 -11.57 -7.15
N ARG A 477 10.98 -11.35 -7.43
CA ARG A 477 10.37 -11.65 -8.75
C ARG A 477 10.06 -10.44 -9.64
N TRP A 478 10.65 -9.28 -9.37
CA TRP A 478 10.59 -8.13 -10.28
C TRP A 478 11.71 -8.12 -11.36
N SER A 479 12.60 -9.14 -11.42
CA SER A 479 13.84 -9.01 -12.24
C SER A 479 14.46 -10.31 -12.80
N CYS A 480 13.72 -11.42 -12.91
CA CYS A 480 14.26 -12.64 -13.56
C CYS A 480 13.21 -13.42 -14.37
N GLY A 481 13.01 -13.00 -15.62
CA GLY A 481 12.63 -13.87 -16.75
C GLY A 481 13.67 -13.67 -17.86
N ARG A 482 14.06 -14.72 -18.59
CA ARG A 482 15.14 -14.70 -19.60
C ARG A 482 14.81 -13.89 -20.88
N ARG A 483 13.79 -13.03 -20.87
CA ARG A 483 13.47 -12.04 -21.90
C ARG A 483 13.09 -10.74 -21.20
N ALA A 484 13.85 -9.67 -21.44
CA ALA A 484 13.66 -8.36 -20.83
C ALA A 484 12.49 -7.60 -21.51
N ALA A 485 11.68 -6.86 -20.73
CA ALA A 485 11.23 -5.45 -20.94
C ALA A 485 10.10 -5.05 -19.93
N PRO A 486 9.70 -3.76 -19.84
CA PRO A 486 9.87 -2.82 -18.72
C PRO A 486 8.74 -2.83 -17.67
N GLY A 487 9.03 -2.55 -16.39
CA GLY A 487 7.95 -2.27 -15.43
C GLY A 487 8.37 -1.75 -14.05
N SER A 488 9.56 -2.06 -13.53
CA SER A 488 10.12 -1.55 -12.26
C SER A 488 11.48 -2.24 -12.02
N PRO A 489 12.60 -1.55 -12.26
CA PRO A 489 13.92 -2.14 -12.07
C PRO A 489 14.32 -2.32 -10.59
N ALA A 490 13.61 -1.74 -9.62
CA ALA A 490 14.25 -1.10 -8.47
C ALA A 490 14.78 -2.00 -7.34
N SER A 491 14.64 -3.33 -7.39
CA SER A 491 14.76 -4.15 -6.18
C SER A 491 16.05 -4.98 -6.03
N ARG A 492 17.05 -4.79 -6.89
CA ARG A 492 18.34 -5.51 -6.83
C ARG A 492 19.55 -4.59 -6.97
N VAL A 493 20.66 -4.97 -6.34
CA VAL A 493 21.95 -4.31 -6.61
C VAL A 493 22.70 -5.08 -7.70
N LYS A 494 22.32 -4.86 -8.96
CA LYS A 494 22.90 -5.54 -10.13
C LYS A 494 23.05 -4.59 -11.31
N LYS A 495 24.07 -4.81 -12.16
CA LYS A 495 24.35 -4.00 -13.36
C LYS A 495 23.08 -3.67 -14.16
N GLY A 496 22.85 -2.38 -14.43
CA GLY A 496 21.73 -1.85 -15.19
C GLY A 496 20.46 -1.53 -14.38
N VAL A 497 20.39 -1.93 -13.11
CA VAL A 497 19.24 -1.66 -12.22
C VAL A 497 19.34 -0.24 -11.64
N LEU A 498 18.21 0.46 -11.48
CA LEU A 498 18.16 1.77 -10.83
C LEU A 498 18.69 1.72 -9.39
N SER A 499 19.58 2.63 -9.03
CA SER A 499 20.21 2.75 -7.73
C SER A 499 19.31 3.49 -6.74
N ARG A 500 18.71 2.79 -5.79
CA ARG A 500 18.35 3.35 -4.48
C ARG A 500 18.69 2.32 -3.41
N ILE A 501 19.67 2.65 -2.60
CA ILE A 501 20.14 1.83 -1.49
C ILE A 501 19.67 2.54 -0.24
N SER A 502 18.87 1.86 0.58
CA SER A 502 18.51 2.39 1.89
C SER A 502 19.61 2.01 2.88
N SER A 503 20.19 3.02 3.52
CA SER A 503 20.90 2.86 4.79
C SER A 503 19.95 3.41 5.85
N PRO A 504 19.50 2.62 6.83
CA PRO A 504 18.50 3.07 7.82
C PRO A 504 18.91 4.27 8.70
N ILE A 505 20.06 4.91 8.49
CA ILE A 505 20.63 5.85 9.47
C ILE A 505 21.10 7.20 8.86
N TRP A 506 21.19 7.36 7.54
CA TRP A 506 22.01 8.46 7.01
C TRP A 506 21.32 9.80 6.69
N TRP A 507 19.99 9.90 6.71
CA TRP A 507 19.29 11.14 6.32
C TRP A 507 18.80 12.03 7.47
N CYS A 508 19.00 11.61 8.73
CA CYS A 508 18.59 12.39 9.91
C CYS A 508 19.75 13.20 10.55
N CYS A 509 21.02 12.97 10.19
CA CYS A 509 22.16 13.59 10.88
C CYS A 509 22.72 14.89 10.29
N ARG A 510 22.22 15.41 9.15
CA ARG A 510 22.78 16.66 8.57
C ARG A 510 22.16 17.97 9.05
N ARG A 511 21.07 17.97 9.82
CA ARG A 511 20.46 19.21 10.36
C ARG A 511 20.50 19.36 11.89
N THR A 512 20.91 18.33 12.63
CA THR A 512 21.01 18.36 14.10
C THR A 512 22.43 18.65 14.64
N ILE A 513 23.45 18.65 13.79
CA ILE A 513 24.86 18.88 14.21
C ILE A 513 25.26 20.38 14.19
N SER A 514 24.41 21.28 13.67
CA SER A 514 24.66 22.74 13.71
C SER A 514 24.16 23.43 15.00
N ALA A 515 23.28 22.78 15.78
CA ALA A 515 22.65 23.41 16.95
C ALA A 515 23.34 23.12 18.31
N CYS A 516 24.39 22.29 18.35
CA CYS A 516 25.07 21.89 19.59
C CYS A 516 26.54 22.32 19.70
N ARG A 517 26.93 23.42 19.02
CA ARG A 517 28.30 23.99 19.09
C ARG A 517 28.40 25.42 19.63
N LYS A 518 27.34 25.93 20.27
CA LYS A 518 27.41 27.18 21.07
C LYS A 518 26.80 26.97 22.45
N ARG A 519 27.62 26.42 23.35
CA ARG A 519 27.60 26.57 24.82
C ARG A 519 28.82 25.81 25.36
N ARG A 520 29.97 26.48 25.28
CA ARG A 520 30.96 26.48 26.34
C ARG A 520 30.78 27.78 27.09
#